data_AF-A0A0L9VLY4-F1
#
_entry.id   AF-A0A0L9VLY4-F1
#
_cell.length_a   1.000
_cell.length_b   1.000
_cell.length_c   1.000
_cell.angle_alpha   90.00
_cell.angle_beta   90.00
_cell.angle_gamma   90.00
#
_symmetry.space_group_name_H-M   'P 1'
#
loop_
_entity.id
_entity.type
_entity.pdbx_description
1 polymer ?
#
loop_
_entity_poly.entity_id
_entity_poly.type
_entity_poly.pdbx_seq_one_letter_code
_entity_poly.pdbx_strand_id
1 'polypeptide(L)' 'MDEDINYAEVEQTLCMPGKRFQRNKNDTPIHIRRTYLTLLAKYWMTFTHANIQPCSHVSDITTNRAIFLLCVLRGTSY' A
#
# COMPACT_ATOMS: atom_id res chain seq x y z
N MET A 1 -14.53 -7.65 -11.79
CA MET A 1 -15.22 -7.63 -10.50
C MET A 1 -14.57 -6.50 -9.72
N ASP A 2 -15.09 -5.29 -9.92
CA ASP A 2 -14.65 -4.10 -9.19
C ASP A 2 -15.18 -4.22 -7.76
N GLU A 3 -14.47 -4.99 -6.93
CA GLU A 3 -14.57 -4.78 -5.49
C GLU A 3 -14.17 -3.33 -5.24
N ASP A 4 -15.10 -2.54 -4.69
CA ASP A 4 -14.83 -1.18 -4.27
C ASP A 4 -13.74 -1.24 -3.21
N ILE A 5 -12.50 -0.99 -3.64
CA ILE A 5 -11.33 -1.09 -2.78
C ILE A 5 -11.48 -0.03 -1.70
N ASN A 6 -11.66 -0.49 -0.46
CA ASN A 6 -11.75 0.41 0.68
C ASN A 6 -10.38 1.02 1.00
N TYR A 7 -10.07 2.14 0.34
CA TYR A 7 -8.81 2.86 0.52
C TYR A 7 -8.60 3.33 1.96
N ALA A 8 -9.66 3.59 2.71
CA ALA A 8 -9.52 3.95 4.13
C ALA A 8 -8.96 2.79 4.94
N GLU A 9 -9.33 1.55 4.61
CA GLU A 9 -8.80 0.36 5.27
C GLU A 9 -7.34 0.10 4.88
N VAL A 10 -6.98 0.35 3.62
CA VAL A 10 -5.58 0.32 3.17
C VAL A 10 -4.76 1.33 3.97
N GLU A 11 -5.24 2.56 4.11
CA GLU A 11 -4.57 3.61 4.88
C GLU A 11 -4.44 3.22 6.37
N GLN A 12 -5.50 2.71 6.99
CA GLN A 12 -5.48 2.31 8.41
C GLN A 12 -4.52 1.13 8.67
N THR A 13 -4.41 0.20 7.72
CA THR A 13 -3.56 -0.99 7.89
C THR A 13 -2.09 -0.68 7.61
N LEU A 14 -1.83 0.09 6.54
CA LEU A 14 -0.47 0.28 6.03
C LEU A 14 0.22 1.51 6.60
N CYS A 15 -0.53 2.56 6.94
CA CYS A 15 0.04 3.86 7.25
C CYS A 15 0.06 4.15 8.76
N MET A 16 1.01 4.99 9.18
CA MET A 16 0.98 5.62 10.48
C MET A 16 -0.28 6.50 10.63
N PRO A 17 -0.79 6.70 11.86
CA PRO A 17 -1.98 7.50 12.10
C PRO A 17 -1.95 8.87 11.42
N GLY A 18 -3.05 9.23 10.75
CA GLY A 18 -3.20 10.50 10.03
C GLY A 18 -2.44 10.59 8.69
N LYS A 19 -1.69 9.56 8.29
CA LYS A 19 -1.09 9.47 6.96
C LYS A 19 -2.03 8.73 6.01
N ARG A 20 -2.04 9.17 4.75
CA ARG A 20 -3.00 8.74 3.73
C ARG A 20 -2.35 8.68 2.35
N PHE A 21 -3.09 8.15 1.38
CA PHE A 21 -2.69 8.24 -0.02
C PHE A 21 -2.46 9.70 -0.43
N GLN A 22 -1.45 9.93 -1.25
CA GLN A 22 -1.48 11.08 -2.14
C GLN A 22 -2.63 10.88 -3.13
N ARG A 23 -3.33 11.98 -3.44
CA ARG A 23 -4.49 11.98 -4.32
C ARG A 23 -4.25 12.96 -5.46
N ASN A 24 -4.80 12.65 -6.62
CA ASN A 24 -4.77 13.54 -7.77
C ASN A 24 -5.81 14.67 -7.62
N LYS A 25 -5.94 15.53 -8.64
CA LYS A 25 -6.91 16.65 -8.65
C LYS A 25 -8.37 16.20 -8.55
N ASN A 26 -8.67 14.95 -8.90
CA ASN A 26 -10.00 14.36 -8.85
C ASN A 26 -10.21 13.55 -7.55
N ASP A 27 -9.36 13.77 -6.54
CA ASP A 27 -9.33 13.04 -5.27
C ASP A 27 -9.09 11.52 -5.41
N THR A 28 -8.56 11.06 -6.55
CA THR A 28 -8.25 9.63 -6.78
C THR A 28 -6.91 9.26 -6.12
N PRO A 29 -6.83 8.16 -5.34
CA PRO A 29 -5.58 7.66 -4.77
C PRO A 29 -4.54 7.28 -5.83
N ILE A 30 -3.31 7.79 -5.69
CA ILE A 30 -2.20 7.53 -6.62
C ILE A 30 -1.08 6.70 -5.98
N HIS A 31 -0.56 7.13 -4.83
CA HIS A 31 0.49 6.41 -4.12
C HIS A 31 0.57 6.77 -2.64
N ILE A 32 1.17 5.90 -1.83
CA ILE A 32 1.54 6.18 -0.44
C ILE A 32 3.04 6.41 -0.37
N ARG A 33 3.48 7.44 0.36
CA ARG A 33 4.91 7.64 0.62
C ARG A 33 5.44 6.53 1.51
N ARG A 34 6.60 5.94 1.20
CA ARG A 34 7.20 4.90 2.04
C ARG A 34 7.43 5.39 3.47
N THR A 35 7.72 6.67 3.67
CA THR A 35 7.87 7.27 4.99
C THR A 35 6.58 7.24 5.81
N TYR A 36 5.41 7.11 5.19
CA TYR A 36 4.11 7.04 5.85
C TYR A 36 3.78 5.64 6.35
N LEU A 37 4.47 4.61 5.87
CA LEU A 37 4.18 3.23 6.22
C LEU A 37 4.56 2.93 7.68
N THR A 38 3.74 2.08 8.32
CA THR A 38 4.10 1.43 9.58
C THR A 38 5.34 0.58 9.41
N LEU A 39 6.00 0.23 10.52
CA LEU A 39 7.19 -0.61 10.47
C LEU A 39 6.88 -1.99 9.87
N LEU A 40 5.76 -2.60 10.26
CA LEU A 40 5.31 -3.88 9.74
C LEU A 40 5.08 -3.81 8.22
N ALA A 41 4.38 -2.79 7.74
CA ALA A 41 4.16 -2.60 6.31
C ALA A 41 5.49 -2.40 5.54
N LYS A 42 6.48 -1.70 6.10
CA LYS A 42 7.81 -1.55 5.48
C LYS A 42 8.55 -2.88 5.35
N TYR A 43 8.46 -3.75 6.35
CA TYR A 43 9.07 -5.08 6.30
C TYR A 43 8.45 -5.92 5.18
N TRP A 44 7.13 -6.01 5.14
CA TRP A 44 6.44 -6.75 4.10
C TRP A 44 6.62 -6.15 2.71
N MET A 45 6.65 -4.82 2.58
CA MET A 45 6.99 -4.15 1.32
C MET A 45 8.39 -4.57 0.83
N THR A 46 9.39 -4.56 1.73
CA THR A 46 10.76 -4.92 1.36
C THR A 46 10.87 -6.40 1.00
N PHE A 47 10.20 -7.27 1.76
CA PHE A 47 10.15 -8.71 1.50
C PHE A 47 9.49 -9.02 0.15
N THR A 48 8.33 -8.43 -0.12
CA THR A 48 7.58 -8.62 -1.37
C THR A 48 8.32 -8.04 -2.57
N HIS A 49 8.98 -6.90 -2.42
CA HIS A 49 9.86 -6.34 -3.46
C HIS A 49 11.05 -7.26 -3.76
N ALA A 50 11.66 -7.89 -2.75
CA ALA A 50 12.81 -8.75 -2.95
C ALA A 50 12.45 -10.09 -3.62
N ASN A 51 11.25 -10.63 -3.35
CA ASN A 51 10.93 -12.03 -3.66
C ASN A 51 9.78 -12.25 -4.64
N ILE A 52 8.82 -11.32 -4.75
CA ILE A 52 7.57 -11.54 -5.49
C ILE A 52 7.43 -10.55 -6.64
N GLN A 53 7.57 -9.25 -6.34
CA GLN A 53 7.36 -8.19 -7.32
C GLN A 53 8.46 -7.12 -7.22
N PRO A 54 9.63 -7.38 -7.82
CA PRO A 54 10.72 -6.40 -7.88
C PRO A 54 10.27 -5.03 -8.37
N CYS A 55 10.92 -3.98 -7.85
CA CYS A 55 10.70 -2.62 -8.29
C CYS A 55 11.97 -1.80 -8.16
N SER A 56 12.31 -1.03 -9.19
CA SER A 56 13.38 -0.04 -9.15
C SER A 56 12.99 1.22 -8.37
N HIS A 57 11.69 1.49 -8.20
CA HIS A 57 11.17 2.64 -7.47
C HIS A 57 10.85 2.25 -6.02
N VAL A 58 11.50 2.91 -5.05
CA VAL A 58 11.43 2.53 -3.62
C VAL A 58 10.97 3.67 -2.70
N SER A 59 10.73 4.86 -3.22
CA SER A 59 10.28 6.03 -2.44
C SER A 59 8.79 6.01 -2.15
N ASP A 60 7.97 5.63 -3.13
CA ASP A 60 6.51 5.57 -3.02
C ASP A 60 5.99 4.20 -3.45
N ILE A 61 4.86 3.79 -2.85
CA ILE A 61 4.12 2.59 -3.25
C ILE A 61 2.88 2.99 -4.04
N THR A 62 2.72 2.44 -5.24
CA THR A 62 1.53 2.66 -6.06
C THR A 62 0.31 2.01 -5.41
N THR A 63 -0.89 2.47 -5.80
CA THR A 63 -2.16 1.91 -5.33
C THR A 63 -2.22 0.38 -5.42
N ASN A 64 -1.87 -0.20 -6.57
CA ASN A 64 -1.89 -1.67 -6.75
C ASN A 64 -0.94 -2.40 -5.79
N ARG A 65 0.25 -1.84 -5.52
CA ARG A 65 1.21 -2.42 -4.57
C ARG A 65 0.71 -2.30 -3.13
N ALA A 66 0.04 -1.20 -2.79
CA ALA A 66 -0.60 -1.03 -1.48
C ALA A 66 -1.72 -2.06 -1.28
N ILE A 67 -2.56 -2.30 -2.28
CA ILE A 67 -3.62 -3.31 -2.23
C ILE A 67 -3.02 -4.71 -2.05
N PHE A 68 -2.00 -5.06 -2.84
CA PHE A 68 -1.30 -6.33 -2.68
C PHE A 68 -0.74 -6.51 -1.26
N LEU A 69 -0.12 -5.47 -0.72
CA LEU A 69 0.46 -5.49 0.62
C LEU A 69 -0.61 -5.67 1.71
N LEU A 70 -1.78 -5.04 1.54
CA LEU A 70 -2.93 -5.24 2.41
C LEU A 70 -3.38 -6.71 2.40
N CYS A 71 -3.43 -7.36 1.23
CA CYS A 71 -3.80 -8.77 1.12
C CYS A 71 -2.83 -9.68 1.87
N VAL A 72 -1.52 -9.42 1.70
CA VAL A 72 -0.46 -10.14 2.43
C VAL A 72 -0.63 -10.00 3.94
N LEU A 73 -0.92 -8.78 4.42
CA LEU A 73 -1.08 -8.51 5.85
C LEU A 73 -2.37 -9.08 6.45
N ARG A 74 -3.45 -9.16 5.67
CA ARG A 74 -4.69 -9.82 6.11
C ARG A 74 -4.58 -11.35 6.13
N GLY A 75 -3.62 -11.91 5.41
CA GLY A 75 -3.53 -13.36 5.22
C GLY A 75 -4.66 -13.93 4.36
N THR A 76 -5.39 -13.08 3.63
CA THR A 76 -6.46 -13.49 2.72
C THR A 76 -5.88 -13.67 1.32
N SER A 77 -5.77 -14.93 0.86
CA SER A 77 -5.72 -15.24 -0.57
C SER A 77 -7.15 -15.12 -1.12
N TYR A 78 -7.35 -14.20 -2.06
CA TYR A 78 -8.59 -14.18 -2.87
C TYR A 78 -8.71 -15.46 -3.70
#